data_AF-M1VA32-F1
#
_entry.id   AF-M1VA32-F1
#
_cell.length_a   1.000
_cell.length_b   1.000
_cell.length_c   1.000
_cell.angle_alpha   90.00
_cell.angle_beta   90.00
_cell.angle_gamma   90.00
#
_symmetry.space_group_name_H-M   'P 1'
#
loop_
_entity.id
_entity.type
_entity.pdbx_description
1 polymer ?
#
loop_
_entity_poly.entity_id
_entity_poly.type
_entity_poly.pdbx_seq_one_letter_code
_entity_poly.pdbx_strand_id
1 'polypeptide(L)'
;MVRSAPWRSCGWIVPWTTHWLSPPKKCICSRRRNVFAGNLTMMSQSTDPLVQYVVVRRDLLQAPFNWPTGAVIAQGVHAAVAAVWRFREQSPHVQLYCEEAQGTQMRTLVLEAPDEKAIQDIAQALEVDGIEHVVWTEQPEAVSTALATAPGPRSRLRGYFPKLRLFR
;
A
#
# COMPACT_ATOMS: atom_id res chain seq x y z
N MET A 1 -30.84 17.25 -33.37
CA MET A 1 -29.42 16.84 -33.41
C MET A 1 -28.58 18.07 -33.05
N VAL A 2 -28.06 18.11 -31.83
CA VAL A 2 -27.41 19.29 -31.24
C VAL A 2 -25.90 19.21 -31.42
N ARG A 3 -25.37 20.24 -32.10
CA ARG A 3 -24.05 20.89 -32.00
C ARG A 3 -22.82 20.03 -31.62
N SER A 4 -21.90 19.91 -32.57
CA SER A 4 -20.46 19.81 -32.32
C SER A 4 -19.76 21.05 -32.87
N ALA A 5 -19.00 21.73 -32.02
CA ALA A 5 -18.10 22.83 -32.39
C ALA A 5 -16.64 22.42 -32.09
N PRO A 6 -15.66 22.97 -32.82
CA PRO A 6 -14.33 22.40 -32.99
C PRO A 6 -13.32 23.00 -32.02
N TRP A 7 -12.33 22.21 -31.61
CA TRP A 7 -11.15 22.72 -30.93
C TRP A 7 -9.98 22.84 -31.90
N ARG A 8 -9.45 24.06 -31.94
CA ARG A 8 -8.37 24.57 -32.79
C ARG A 8 -7.02 24.05 -32.30
N SER A 9 -6.20 23.58 -33.23
CA SER A 9 -4.77 23.37 -33.05
C SER A 9 -4.00 24.67 -33.34
N CYS A 10 -3.31 25.22 -32.34
CA CYS A 10 -2.25 26.20 -32.53
C CYS A 10 -0.98 25.66 -31.89
N GLY A 11 0.01 25.36 -32.73
CA GLY A 11 1.35 24.99 -32.31
C GLY A 11 2.15 26.21 -31.85
N TRP A 12 3.15 25.94 -31.01
CA TRP A 12 4.32 26.80 -30.85
C TRP A 12 5.56 25.92 -30.75
N ILE A 13 6.36 26.02 -31.80
CA ILE A 13 7.76 25.60 -31.86
C ILE A 13 8.55 26.59 -31.01
N VAL A 14 9.43 26.11 -30.14
CA VAL A 14 10.53 26.91 -29.58
C VAL A 14 11.84 26.11 -29.66
N PRO A 15 12.93 26.73 -30.14
CA PRO A 15 14.18 26.04 -30.45
C PRO A 15 15.10 25.95 -29.24
N TRP A 16 15.82 24.84 -29.13
CA TRP A 16 16.90 24.64 -28.15
C TRP A 16 18.21 25.20 -28.72
N THR A 17 18.78 26.20 -28.06
CA THR A 17 20.15 26.67 -28.30
C THR A 17 21.05 26.36 -27.12
N THR A 18 22.23 25.84 -27.46
CA THR A 18 23.41 25.57 -26.63
C THR A 18 23.97 26.84 -25.96
N HIS A 19 24.56 26.75 -24.76
CA HIS A 19 26.01 26.79 -24.48
C HIS A 19 26.31 27.16 -23.01
N TRP A 20 26.95 26.23 -22.28
CA TRP A 20 27.98 26.37 -21.23
C TRP A 20 27.77 27.24 -19.98
N LEU A 21 28.10 26.66 -18.82
CA LEU A 21 29.11 27.16 -17.86
C LEU A 21 29.38 26.09 -16.78
N SER A 22 30.62 25.56 -16.75
CA SER A 22 31.13 24.68 -15.68
C SER A 22 31.65 25.48 -14.49
N PRO A 23 31.51 25.01 -13.24
CA PRO A 23 32.29 25.53 -12.10
C PRO A 23 33.53 24.66 -11.80
N PRO A 24 34.48 25.19 -10.99
CA PRO A 24 35.91 24.91 -11.09
C PRO A 24 36.43 23.70 -10.27
N LYS A 25 37.72 23.43 -10.51
CA LYS A 25 38.54 22.31 -10.02
C LYS A 25 38.84 22.38 -8.51
N LYS A 26 38.77 21.20 -7.89
CA LYS A 26 39.51 20.66 -6.72
C LYS A 26 40.33 21.65 -5.85
N CYS A 27 39.95 21.75 -4.58
CA CYS A 27 40.89 22.04 -3.50
C CYS A 27 41.44 20.72 -2.92
N ILE A 28 42.76 20.58 -2.90
CA ILE A 28 43.53 19.52 -2.24
C ILE A 28 44.24 20.13 -1.02
N CYS A 29 44.43 19.27 -0.01
CA CYS A 29 45.15 19.42 1.27
C CYS A 29 44.30 19.98 2.42
N SER A 30 44.32 19.43 3.64
CA SER A 30 45.35 18.61 4.27
C SER A 30 44.78 17.66 5.32
N ARG A 31 45.51 16.56 5.46
CA ARG A 31 45.48 15.48 6.45
C ARG A 31 45.18 15.92 7.89
N ARG A 32 44.16 15.32 8.51
CA ARG A 32 44.17 15.02 9.96
C ARG A 32 43.81 13.56 10.20
N ARG A 33 44.78 12.83 10.76
CA ARG A 33 44.58 11.55 11.44
C ARG A 33 44.10 11.85 12.86
N ASN A 34 43.00 11.23 13.27
CA ASN A 34 42.85 10.63 14.60
C ASN A 34 41.64 9.69 14.56
N VAL A 35 41.87 8.39 14.60
CA VAL A 35 41.81 7.58 15.83
C VAL A 35 40.41 7.65 16.43
N PHE A 36 39.55 6.72 16.03
CA PHE A 36 38.67 5.93 16.89
C PHE A 36 38.11 4.80 16.02
N ALA A 37 38.92 3.74 15.86
CA ALA A 37 38.41 2.45 15.42
C ALA A 37 37.67 1.82 16.61
N GLY A 38 36.53 2.40 16.97
CA GLY A 38 35.51 1.70 17.74
C GLY A 38 34.78 0.79 16.76
N ASN A 39 34.75 -0.50 17.05
CA ASN A 39 33.96 -1.48 16.31
C ASN A 39 32.51 -1.01 16.22
N LEU A 40 32.14 -0.38 15.11
CA LEU A 40 30.76 -0.26 14.70
C LEU A 40 30.35 -1.65 14.20
N THR A 41 29.99 -2.52 15.14
CA THR A 41 29.21 -3.70 14.82
C THR A 41 27.95 -3.17 14.15
N MET A 42 27.93 -3.17 12.81
CA MET A 42 26.73 -2.91 12.03
C MET A 42 25.75 -4.02 12.42
N MET A 43 24.93 -3.76 13.43
CA MET A 43 23.69 -4.50 13.58
C MET A 43 22.89 -4.11 12.33
N SER A 44 22.82 -5.00 11.35
CA SER A 44 21.81 -4.88 10.31
C SER A 44 20.47 -5.05 11.02
N GLN A 45 19.90 -3.95 11.50
CA GLN A 45 18.48 -3.92 11.80
C GLN A 45 17.80 -4.18 10.47
N SER A 46 17.32 -5.40 10.27
CA SER A 46 16.32 -5.65 9.24
C SER A 46 15.14 -4.78 9.61
N THR A 47 14.96 -3.66 8.93
CA THR A 47 13.80 -2.79 9.09
C THR A 47 12.56 -3.67 8.94
N ASP A 48 11.67 -3.68 9.94
CA ASP A 48 10.44 -4.47 9.86
C ASP A 48 9.61 -3.96 8.67
N PRO A 49 9.41 -4.74 7.60
CA PRO A 49 8.83 -4.22 6.38
C PRO A 49 7.38 -3.80 6.61
N LEU A 50 7.00 -2.67 6.02
CA LEU A 50 5.60 -2.26 5.98
C LEU A 50 4.83 -3.15 5.00
N VAL A 51 3.68 -3.62 5.44
CA VAL A 51 2.79 -4.48 4.65
C VAL A 51 1.35 -4.04 4.86
N GLN A 52 0.55 -4.19 3.82
CA GLN A 52 -0.90 -4.14 3.93
C GLN A 52 -1.46 -5.55 3.84
N TYR A 53 -2.33 -5.94 4.78
CA TYR A 53 -3.10 -7.17 4.66
C TYR A 53 -4.48 -6.85 4.08
N VAL A 54 -4.89 -7.65 3.10
CA VAL A 54 -6.22 -7.61 2.49
C VAL A 54 -6.79 -9.01 2.62
N VAL A 55 -7.96 -9.15 3.21
CA VAL A 55 -8.66 -10.41 3.38
C VAL A 55 -9.92 -10.36 2.54
N VAL A 56 -10.13 -11.37 1.71
CA VAL A 56 -11.27 -11.44 0.79
C VAL A 56 -12.00 -12.76 0.98
N ARG A 57 -13.32 -12.72 0.93
CA ARG A 57 -14.17 -13.91 1.04
C ARG A 57 -14.01 -14.88 -0.13
N ARG A 58 -13.75 -16.14 0.20
CA ARG A 58 -13.62 -17.24 -0.76
C ARG A 58 -14.95 -17.89 -1.12
N ASP A 59 -15.91 -17.90 -0.21
CA ASP A 59 -17.26 -18.44 -0.44
C ASP A 59 -18.01 -17.69 -1.54
N LEU A 60 -17.72 -16.40 -1.77
CA LEU A 60 -18.30 -15.62 -2.87
C LEU A 60 -18.04 -16.23 -4.25
N LEU A 61 -16.91 -16.93 -4.44
CA LEU A 61 -16.60 -17.60 -5.71
C LEU A 61 -17.35 -18.92 -5.91
N GLN A 62 -18.02 -19.43 -4.87
CA GLN A 62 -18.67 -20.73 -4.85
C GLN A 62 -20.19 -20.57 -4.80
N ALA A 63 -20.92 -21.65 -5.07
CA ALA A 63 -22.35 -21.67 -4.83
C ALA A 63 -22.66 -21.38 -3.35
N PRO A 64 -23.71 -20.59 -3.04
CA PRO A 64 -24.74 -20.11 -3.97
C PRO A 64 -24.39 -18.78 -4.68
N PHE A 65 -23.33 -18.08 -4.28
CA PHE A 65 -23.03 -16.72 -4.75
C PHE A 65 -22.49 -16.68 -6.18
N ASN A 66 -21.54 -17.54 -6.53
CA ASN A 66 -20.94 -17.67 -7.86
C ASN A 66 -20.46 -16.33 -8.47
N TRP A 67 -19.86 -15.45 -7.67
CA TRP A 67 -19.34 -14.18 -8.14
C TRP A 67 -18.18 -14.40 -9.11
N PRO A 68 -18.07 -13.58 -10.16
CA PRO A 68 -16.90 -13.63 -11.03
C PRO A 68 -15.65 -13.20 -10.25
N THR A 69 -14.51 -13.85 -10.51
CA THR A 69 -13.24 -13.56 -9.81
C THR A 69 -12.86 -12.07 -9.86
N GLY A 70 -13.13 -11.40 -10.98
CA GLY A 70 -12.88 -9.96 -11.10
C GLY A 70 -13.69 -9.11 -10.12
N ALA A 71 -14.94 -9.49 -9.82
CA ALA A 71 -15.74 -8.78 -8.82
C ALA A 71 -15.15 -8.97 -7.42
N VAL A 72 -14.77 -10.20 -7.06
CA VAL A 72 -14.15 -10.50 -5.76
C VAL A 72 -12.80 -9.77 -5.59
N ILE A 73 -11.99 -9.69 -6.64
CA ILE A 73 -10.76 -8.88 -6.64
C ILE A 73 -11.08 -7.40 -6.41
N ALA A 74 -12.09 -6.86 -7.09
CA ALA A 74 -12.49 -5.45 -6.92
C ALA A 74 -12.85 -5.13 -5.46
N GLN A 75 -13.54 -6.03 -4.76
CA GLN A 75 -13.85 -5.87 -3.33
C GLN A 75 -12.59 -5.73 -2.47
N GLY A 76 -11.57 -6.58 -2.71
CA GLY A 76 -10.28 -6.46 -2.04
C GLY A 76 -9.56 -5.14 -2.34
N VAL A 77 -9.61 -4.68 -3.59
CA VAL A 77 -9.05 -3.38 -3.99
C VAL A 77 -9.78 -2.23 -3.30
N HIS A 78 -11.11 -2.25 -3.25
CA HIS A 78 -11.90 -1.24 -2.56
C HIS A 78 -11.55 -1.16 -1.08
N ALA A 79 -11.47 -2.30 -0.39
CA ALA A 79 -11.04 -2.36 1.00
C ALA A 79 -9.64 -1.77 1.19
N ALA A 80 -8.67 -2.17 0.35
CA ALA A 80 -7.29 -1.70 0.42
C ALA A 80 -7.17 -0.19 0.26
N VAL A 81 -7.81 0.37 -0.78
CA VAL A 81 -7.81 1.81 -1.05
C VAL A 81 -8.54 2.57 0.05
N ALA A 82 -9.67 2.05 0.53
CA ALA A 82 -10.42 2.67 1.62
C ALA A 82 -9.59 2.75 2.91
N ALA A 83 -8.85 1.70 3.26
CA ALA A 83 -7.97 1.69 4.43
C ALA A 83 -6.85 2.73 4.29
N VAL A 84 -6.13 2.76 3.17
CA VAL A 84 -5.09 3.76 2.93
C VAL A 84 -5.68 5.17 3.00
N TRP A 85 -6.78 5.43 2.30
CA TRP A 85 -7.42 6.74 2.28
C TRP A 85 -7.88 7.19 3.66
N ARG A 86 -8.48 6.28 4.44
CA ARG A 86 -9.02 6.58 5.77
C ARG A 86 -7.93 7.00 6.75
N PHE A 87 -6.76 6.35 6.70
CA PHE A 87 -5.68 6.53 7.69
C PHE A 87 -4.47 7.33 7.19
N ARG A 88 -4.54 7.88 5.97
CA ARG A 88 -3.43 8.61 5.30
C ARG A 88 -2.84 9.76 6.12
N GLU A 89 -3.64 10.44 6.92
CA GLU A 89 -3.22 11.63 7.69
C GLU A 89 -2.76 11.27 9.10
N GLN A 90 -3.40 10.29 9.73
CA GLN A 90 -3.15 9.93 11.13
C GLN A 90 -1.97 8.97 11.31
N SER A 91 -1.72 8.10 10.33
CA SER A 91 -0.80 6.97 10.47
C SER A 91 0.53 7.24 9.73
N PRO A 92 1.66 7.40 10.45
CA PRO A 92 2.97 7.59 9.84
C PRO A 92 3.38 6.39 8.95
N HIS A 93 2.92 5.19 9.29
CA HIS A 93 3.18 4.00 8.49
C HIS A 93 2.51 4.04 7.12
N VAL A 94 1.31 4.62 7.03
CA VAL A 94 0.61 4.79 5.75
C VAL A 94 1.35 5.80 4.86
N GLN A 95 1.84 6.89 5.45
CA GLN A 95 2.62 7.91 4.73
C GLN A 95 3.91 7.30 4.18
N LEU A 96 4.69 6.61 5.02
CA LEU A 96 5.92 5.93 4.60
C LEU A 96 5.65 4.86 3.54
N TYR A 97 4.58 4.08 3.69
CA TYR A 97 4.19 3.08 2.69
C TYR A 97 3.86 3.71 1.33
N CYS A 98 3.20 4.87 1.32
CA CYS A 98 2.90 5.63 0.10
C CYS A 98 4.13 6.36 -0.47
N GLU A 99 5.11 6.74 0.34
CA GLU A 99 6.40 7.25 -0.13
C GLU A 99 7.23 6.14 -0.79
N GLU A 100 7.31 4.95 -0.18
CA GLU A 100 7.93 3.75 -0.75
C GLU A 100 7.25 3.31 -2.06
N ALA A 101 5.95 3.58 -2.21
CA ALA A 101 5.20 3.34 -3.44
C ALA A 101 5.79 4.08 -4.66
N GLN A 102 6.38 5.26 -4.44
CA GLN A 102 7.05 6.02 -5.51
C GLN A 102 8.27 5.27 -6.07
N GLY A 103 8.87 4.37 -5.27
CA GLY A 103 9.97 3.48 -5.63
C GLY A 103 9.57 2.04 -5.95
N THR A 104 8.28 1.75 -6.18
CA THR A 104 7.70 0.43 -6.51
C THR A 104 7.85 -0.68 -5.44
N GLN A 105 8.00 -0.32 -4.16
CA GLN A 105 8.29 -1.30 -3.09
C GLN A 105 7.09 -1.70 -2.21
N MET A 106 5.87 -1.30 -2.55
CA MET A 106 4.67 -1.66 -1.78
C MET A 106 4.46 -3.18 -1.72
N ARG A 107 4.14 -3.66 -0.51
CA ARG A 107 3.76 -5.06 -0.27
C ARG A 107 2.33 -5.13 0.22
N THR A 108 1.49 -5.79 -0.56
CA THR A 108 0.11 -6.12 -0.19
C THR A 108 -0.06 -7.63 -0.19
N LEU A 109 -0.51 -8.18 0.94
CA LEU A 109 -0.75 -9.60 1.12
C LEU A 109 -2.26 -9.84 1.03
N VAL A 110 -2.68 -10.50 -0.04
CA VAL A 110 -4.09 -10.86 -0.24
C VAL A 110 -4.32 -12.27 0.29
N LEU A 111 -5.19 -12.38 1.28
CA LEU A 111 -5.53 -13.60 1.99
C LEU A 111 -7.00 -13.96 1.74
N GLU A 112 -7.31 -15.25 1.82
CA GLU A 112 -8.68 -15.73 1.73
C GLU A 112 -9.29 -15.99 3.12
N ALA A 113 -10.50 -15.47 3.34
CA ALA A 113 -11.37 -15.86 4.44
C ALA A 113 -12.41 -16.89 3.96
N PRO A 114 -12.78 -17.88 4.78
CA PRO A 114 -13.78 -18.87 4.40
C PRO A 114 -15.16 -18.26 4.18
N ASP A 115 -15.58 -17.32 5.02
CA ASP A 115 -16.92 -16.71 5.03
C ASP A 115 -16.91 -15.29 5.64
N GLU A 116 -18.09 -14.69 5.74
CA GLU A 116 -18.30 -13.38 6.36
C GLU A 116 -17.94 -13.35 7.84
N LYS A 117 -18.29 -14.42 8.56
CA LYS A 117 -18.06 -14.51 10.00
C LYS A 117 -16.57 -14.43 10.31
N ALA A 118 -15.73 -15.12 9.54
CA ALA A 118 -14.29 -15.04 9.70
C ALA A 118 -13.75 -13.61 9.50
N ILE A 119 -14.31 -12.83 8.56
CA ILE A 119 -13.96 -11.41 8.41
C ILE A 119 -14.35 -10.61 9.66
N GLN A 120 -15.56 -10.82 10.18
CA GLN A 120 -16.05 -10.11 11.36
C GLN A 120 -15.25 -10.47 12.62
N ASP A 121 -14.90 -11.74 12.82
CA ASP A 121 -14.08 -12.21 13.93
C ASP A 121 -12.68 -11.56 13.89
N ILE A 122 -12.08 -11.45 12.70
CA ILE A 122 -10.81 -10.75 12.49
C ILE A 122 -10.95 -9.25 12.77
N ALA A 123 -12.00 -8.61 12.25
CA ALA A 123 -12.27 -7.20 12.48
C ALA A 123 -12.40 -6.89 13.98
N GLN A 124 -13.12 -7.74 14.73
CA GLN A 124 -13.27 -7.60 16.16
C GLN A 124 -11.93 -7.73 16.90
N ALA A 125 -11.09 -8.70 16.52
CA ALA A 125 -9.76 -8.87 17.11
C ALA A 125 -8.86 -7.64 16.85
N LEU A 126 -8.92 -7.09 15.62
CA LEU A 126 -8.17 -5.89 15.26
C LEU A 126 -8.68 -4.65 16.02
N GLU A 127 -9.99 -4.51 16.19
CA GLU A 127 -10.60 -3.39 16.92
C GLU A 127 -10.21 -3.40 18.40
N VAL A 128 -10.25 -4.58 19.05
CA VAL A 128 -9.88 -4.74 20.47
C VAL A 128 -8.44 -4.29 20.74
N ASP A 129 -7.53 -4.60 19.81
CA ASP A 129 -6.11 -4.24 19.93
C ASP A 129 -5.77 -2.88 19.29
N GLY A 130 -6.78 -2.13 18.85
CA GLY A 130 -6.62 -0.78 18.28
C GLY A 130 -5.82 -0.77 16.97
N ILE A 131 -5.94 -1.83 16.17
CA ILE A 131 -5.30 -1.90 14.85
C ILE A 131 -6.19 -1.24 13.82
N GLU A 132 -5.62 -0.24 13.13
CA GLU A 132 -6.28 0.49 12.05
C GLU A 132 -6.67 -0.45 10.91
N HIS A 133 -7.98 -0.57 10.64
CA HIS A 133 -8.52 -1.43 9.58
C HIS A 133 -9.84 -0.87 9.03
N VAL A 134 -10.26 -1.43 7.89
CA VAL A 134 -11.55 -1.14 7.24
C VAL A 134 -12.19 -2.47 6.84
N VAL A 135 -13.47 -2.62 7.17
CA VAL A 135 -14.33 -3.66 6.62
C VAL A 135 -15.09 -3.06 5.43
N TRP A 136 -14.93 -3.66 4.26
CA TRP A 136 -15.66 -3.27 3.06
C TRP A 136 -16.97 -4.04 2.97
N THR A 137 -18.06 -3.29 2.87
CA THR A 137 -19.43 -3.81 2.81
C THR A 137 -20.04 -3.41 1.48
N GLU A 138 -20.44 -4.40 0.68
CA GLU A 138 -21.08 -4.16 -0.62
C GLU A 138 -22.55 -3.77 -0.43
N GLN A 139 -23.02 -2.82 -1.23
CA GLN A 139 -24.41 -2.37 -1.28
C GLN A 139 -25.06 -2.84 -2.59
N PRO A 140 -26.39 -3.11 -2.62
CA PRO A 140 -27.39 -2.84 -1.58
C PRO A 140 -27.58 -3.94 -0.52
N GLU A 141 -26.94 -5.10 -0.65
CA GLU A 141 -27.18 -6.25 0.23
C GLU A 141 -26.58 -6.10 1.63
N ALA A 142 -25.73 -5.09 1.86
CA ALA A 142 -25.06 -4.76 3.12
C ALA A 142 -24.23 -5.93 3.70
N VAL A 143 -23.54 -6.66 2.82
CA VAL A 143 -22.74 -7.84 3.16
C VAL A 143 -21.26 -7.49 3.21
N SER A 144 -20.54 -7.93 4.26
CA SER A 144 -19.09 -7.72 4.35
C SER A 144 -18.36 -8.67 3.38
N THR A 145 -17.67 -8.11 2.40
CA THR A 145 -17.03 -8.86 1.30
C THR A 145 -15.51 -8.94 1.46
N ALA A 146 -14.90 -7.90 2.03
CA ALA A 146 -13.46 -7.82 2.23
C ALA A 146 -13.10 -7.01 3.48
N LEU A 147 -11.88 -7.18 3.97
CA LEU A 147 -11.27 -6.40 5.04
C LEU A 147 -9.86 -6.01 4.62
N ALA A 148 -9.42 -4.80 4.97
CA ALA A 148 -8.04 -4.41 4.80
C ALA A 148 -7.52 -3.67 6.04
N THR A 149 -6.26 -3.92 6.39
CA THR A 149 -5.57 -3.12 7.40
C THR A 149 -5.04 -1.83 6.78
N ALA A 150 -4.77 -0.83 7.61
CA ALA A 150 -3.80 0.18 7.24
C ALA A 150 -2.43 -0.50 7.04
N PRO A 151 -1.59 -0.01 6.09
CA PRO A 151 -0.19 -0.38 6.04
C PRO A 151 0.50 -0.23 7.41
N GLY A 152 1.23 -1.26 7.82
CA GLY A 152 1.91 -1.25 9.11
C GLY A 152 3.04 -2.28 9.20
N PRO A 153 3.80 -2.26 10.30
CA PRO A 153 4.93 -3.16 10.50
C PRO A 153 4.46 -4.63 10.47
N ARG A 154 5.13 -5.47 9.66
CA ARG A 154 4.73 -6.87 9.49
C ARG A 154 4.71 -7.63 10.81
N SER A 155 5.65 -7.36 11.72
CA SER A 155 5.68 -8.02 13.04
C SER A 155 4.41 -7.74 13.86
N ARG A 156 3.83 -6.54 13.74
CA ARG A 156 2.60 -6.13 14.44
C ARG A 156 1.36 -6.77 13.84
N LEU A 157 1.30 -6.89 12.50
CA LEU A 157 0.08 -7.34 11.80
C LEU A 157 0.00 -8.86 11.62
N ARG A 158 1.13 -9.57 11.50
CA ARG A 158 1.15 -11.00 11.16
C ARG A 158 0.39 -11.88 12.16
N GLY A 159 0.32 -11.47 13.42
CA GLY A 159 -0.34 -12.23 14.50
C GLY A 159 -1.86 -12.40 14.33
N TYR A 160 -2.53 -11.51 13.59
CA TYR A 160 -3.99 -11.51 13.42
C TYR A 160 -4.48 -12.40 12.28
N PHE A 161 -3.59 -12.83 11.39
CA PHE A 161 -3.94 -13.66 10.24
C PHE A 161 -3.35 -15.08 10.30
N PRO A 162 -3.33 -15.76 11.48
CA PRO A 162 -2.81 -17.11 11.55
C PRO A 162 -3.77 -18.03 10.78
N LYS A 163 -3.21 -18.98 10.01
CA LYS A 163 -3.94 -20.03 9.30
C LYS A 163 -4.72 -19.57 8.04
N LEU A 164 -4.77 -18.28 7.71
CA LEU A 164 -5.31 -17.85 6.43
C LEU A 164 -4.32 -18.15 5.29
N ARG A 165 -4.85 -18.59 4.15
CA ARG A 165 -4.04 -18.88 2.96
C ARG A 165 -3.97 -17.65 2.06
N LEU A 166 -2.96 -17.59 1.21
CA LEU A 166 -2.93 -16.62 0.12
C LEU A 166 -4.10 -16.89 -0.82
N PHE A 167 -4.79 -15.83 -1.24
CA PHE A 167 -5.89 -15.92 -2.20
C PHE A 167 -5.34 -16.39 -3.56
N ARG A 168 -5.93 -17.45 -4.13
CA ARG A 168 -5.52 -18.06 -5.41
C ARG A 168 -6.68 -18.38 -6.32
#